data_AF-A0A1M4E4X6-F1
#
_entry.id   AF-A0A1M4E4X6-F1
#
_cell.length_a   1.000
_cell.length_b   1.000
_cell.length_c   1.000
_cell.angle_alpha   90.00
_cell.angle_beta   90.00
_cell.angle_gamma   90.00
#
_symmetry.space_group_name_H-M   'P 1'
#
loop_
_entity.id
_entity.type
_entity.pdbx_description
1 polymer ?
#
loop_
_entity_poly.entity_id
_entity_poly.type
_entity_poly.pdbx_seq_one_letter_code
_entity_poly.pdbx_strand_id
1 'polypeptide(L)'
;MTQSPGSQDEGTGARRGRRPVRPDPGSGPVALFAHRLWELKEQAGDPSFADMASRLGAAASKSSLAAAARGIAMPSWETTWEFVRVLAVDRLGGDGDEVRREWRAYWEQATRDSACGSSASPPDAPDSGTPQADARPSGTSRAGAEPSSPPLRGNRSRRGRRHAVLAAVCGVVGAGAILVGWVLPQLVDDADSEPAAHPTTPITPFDDSVLEKDVTYPDGTVVRSGTSFDKTWRLRNSGNIPWQDRYLTRMNDTPCQAPKRVAIGPVLPGESVDITVRVRAAESPGRCKIFWKMTDEHGAPLLAAKKPIFLDVSVA
;
A
#
# COMPACT_ATOMS: atom_id res chain seq x y z
N MET A 1 61.01 -12.43 34.50
CA MET A 1 60.30 -11.40 33.72
C MET A 1 60.19 -11.94 32.31
N THR A 2 59.00 -12.38 31.89
CA THR A 2 58.80 -13.08 30.62
C THR A 2 57.74 -12.31 29.83
N GLN A 3 58.10 -11.76 28.67
CA GLN A 3 57.19 -10.97 27.86
C GLN A 3 56.37 -11.89 26.94
N SER A 4 55.07 -11.62 26.83
CA SER A 4 54.17 -12.31 25.90
C SER A 4 54.44 -11.89 24.45
N PRO A 5 54.43 -12.81 23.47
CA PRO A 5 54.36 -12.45 22.07
C PRO A 5 52.92 -12.00 21.73
N GLY A 6 52.78 -10.84 21.10
CA GLY A 6 51.49 -10.30 20.68
C GLY A 6 50.89 -11.06 19.49
N SER A 7 49.60 -11.34 19.57
CA SER A 7 48.80 -11.87 18.46
C SER A 7 48.62 -10.80 17.37
N GLN A 8 49.31 -10.96 16.24
CA GLN A 8 48.95 -10.27 15.01
C GLN A 8 47.90 -11.10 14.26
N ASP A 9 46.65 -10.65 14.25
CA ASP A 9 45.66 -11.10 13.27
C ASP A 9 44.62 -10.00 12.98
N GLU A 10 45.01 -9.03 12.16
CA GLU A 10 44.07 -8.19 11.41
C GLU A 10 44.40 -8.25 9.92
N GLY A 11 44.31 -9.47 9.37
CA GLY A 11 44.25 -9.70 7.93
C GLY A 11 42.98 -9.09 7.32
N THR A 12 42.98 -7.76 7.14
CA THR A 12 41.90 -7.03 6.46
C THR A 12 41.74 -7.58 5.04
N GLY A 13 40.79 -8.50 4.87
CA GLY A 13 40.60 -9.23 3.63
C GLY A 13 40.28 -8.30 2.47
N ALA A 14 41.29 -7.97 1.66
CA ALA A 14 41.19 -7.09 0.51
C ALA A 14 40.22 -7.66 -0.54
N ARG A 15 38.95 -7.26 -0.45
CA ARG A 15 37.89 -7.71 -1.36
C ARG A 15 38.15 -7.13 -2.75
N ARG A 16 38.65 -7.99 -3.65
CA ARG A 16 38.58 -7.77 -5.11
C ARG A 16 37.12 -7.62 -5.52
N GLY A 17 36.61 -6.39 -5.48
CA GLY A 17 35.28 -6.01 -5.92
C GLY A 17 35.37 -4.84 -6.89
N ARG A 18 34.59 -4.89 -7.98
CA ARG A 18 34.38 -3.77 -8.88
C ARG A 18 34.02 -2.52 -8.04
N ARG A 19 34.82 -1.46 -8.13
CA ARG A 19 34.53 -0.17 -7.47
C ARG A 19 33.10 0.25 -7.86
N PRO A 20 32.21 0.57 -6.91
CA PRO A 20 30.86 1.01 -7.24
C PRO A 20 30.96 2.26 -8.12
N VAL A 21 30.25 2.24 -9.25
CA VAL A 21 30.25 3.37 -10.20
C VAL A 21 29.38 4.46 -9.59
N ARG A 22 29.96 5.64 -9.35
CA ARG A 22 29.22 6.84 -8.90
C ARG A 22 28.26 7.25 -10.03
N PRO A 23 26.95 7.42 -9.77
CA PRO A 23 26.02 7.96 -10.76
C PRO A 23 26.46 9.37 -11.20
N ASP A 24 26.47 9.64 -12.50
CA ASP A 24 26.69 10.99 -13.02
C ASP A 24 25.41 11.83 -12.81
N PRO A 25 25.46 12.96 -12.08
CA PRO A 25 24.27 13.77 -11.84
C PRO A 25 23.80 14.51 -13.10
N GLY A 26 24.67 14.67 -14.12
CA GLY A 26 24.31 15.27 -15.41
C GLY A 26 23.46 14.38 -16.31
N SER A 27 23.47 13.06 -16.07
CA SER A 27 22.75 12.06 -16.89
C SER A 27 21.22 12.06 -16.73
N GLY A 28 20.66 12.96 -15.91
CA GLY A 28 19.21 13.18 -15.77
C GLY A 28 18.69 13.10 -14.33
N PRO A 29 17.40 13.39 -14.10
CA PRO A 29 16.81 13.53 -12.76
C PRO A 29 16.93 12.27 -11.88
N VAL A 30 16.78 11.08 -12.47
CA VAL A 30 16.96 9.80 -11.76
C VAL A 30 18.42 9.60 -11.32
N ALA A 31 19.38 10.00 -12.17
CA ALA A 31 20.79 9.86 -11.90
C ALA A 31 21.27 10.89 -10.85
N LEU A 32 20.76 12.12 -10.90
CA LEU A 32 20.92 13.14 -9.87
C LEU A 32 20.38 12.66 -8.50
N PHE A 33 19.20 12.03 -8.48
CA PHE A 33 18.64 11.49 -7.24
C PHE A 33 19.49 10.36 -6.65
N ALA A 34 19.96 9.44 -7.49
CA ALA A 34 20.87 8.38 -7.08
C ALA A 34 22.25 8.91 -6.64
N HIS A 35 22.70 10.02 -7.20
CA HIS A 35 23.90 10.73 -6.77
C HIS A 35 23.77 11.24 -5.33
N ARG A 36 22.65 11.90 -4.98
CA ARG A 36 22.36 12.34 -3.60
C ARG A 36 22.38 11.16 -2.62
N LEU A 37 21.72 10.05 -2.97
CA LEU A 37 21.74 8.81 -2.15
C LEU A 37 23.17 8.27 -1.95
N TRP A 38 24.03 8.37 -2.97
CA TRP A 38 25.42 7.96 -2.91
C TRP A 38 26.25 8.90 -2.01
N GLU A 39 26.04 10.21 -2.07
CA GLU A 39 26.69 11.19 -1.19
C GLU A 39 26.32 10.98 0.29
N LEU A 40 25.03 10.76 0.59
CA LEU A 40 24.60 10.41 1.95
C LEU A 40 25.28 9.12 2.45
N LYS A 41 25.47 8.15 1.54
CA LYS A 41 26.15 6.89 1.87
C LYS A 41 27.64 7.10 2.17
N GLU A 42 28.35 7.95 1.42
CA GLU A 42 29.73 8.33 1.75
C GLU A 42 29.82 9.05 3.11
N GLN A 43 28.96 10.06 3.34
CA GLN A 43 28.91 10.81 4.60
C GLN A 43 28.69 9.88 5.82
N ALA A 44 27.87 8.85 5.68
CA ALA A 44 27.61 7.84 6.70
C ALA A 44 28.67 6.72 6.80
N GLY A 45 29.85 6.88 6.18
CA GLY A 45 30.98 5.95 6.27
C GLY A 45 30.91 4.75 5.31
N ASP A 46 30.28 4.93 4.16
CA ASP A 46 30.12 3.96 3.05
C ASP A 46 29.66 2.53 3.42
N PRO A 47 28.70 2.32 4.36
CA PRO A 47 28.29 0.97 4.78
C PRO A 47 27.77 0.13 3.61
N SER A 48 28.06 -1.16 3.54
CA SER A 48 27.60 -1.96 2.40
C SER A 48 26.07 -2.11 2.40
N PHE A 49 25.44 -2.27 1.23
CA PHE A 49 24.00 -2.53 1.15
C PHE A 49 23.57 -3.81 1.87
N ALA A 50 24.52 -4.73 2.16
CA ALA A 50 24.26 -5.88 3.02
C ALA A 50 24.18 -5.45 4.49
N ASP A 51 25.16 -4.66 4.97
CA ASP A 51 25.16 -4.11 6.34
C ASP A 51 23.94 -3.24 6.61
N MET A 52 23.51 -2.43 5.63
CA MET A 52 22.30 -1.61 5.74
C MET A 52 21.05 -2.48 5.99
N ALA A 53 20.89 -3.55 5.21
CA ALA A 53 19.73 -4.43 5.30
C ALA A 53 19.76 -5.39 6.52
N SER A 54 20.93 -5.78 7.01
CA SER A 54 21.04 -6.74 8.13
C SER A 54 21.35 -6.11 9.48
N ARG A 55 22.29 -5.17 9.54
CA ARG A 55 22.87 -4.64 10.78
C ARG A 55 22.35 -3.26 11.15
N LEU A 56 21.95 -2.45 10.18
CA LEU A 56 21.30 -1.16 10.41
C LEU A 56 19.76 -1.23 10.36
N GLY A 57 19.20 -2.40 10.07
CA GLY A 57 17.75 -2.62 10.10
C GLY A 57 16.97 -1.84 9.04
N ALA A 58 17.52 -1.62 7.85
CA ALA A 58 16.72 -1.14 6.71
C ALA A 58 15.75 -2.24 6.29
N ALA A 59 14.44 -1.95 6.26
CA ALA A 59 13.43 -2.91 5.81
C ALA A 59 13.52 -3.19 4.28
N ALA A 60 14.21 -2.32 3.53
CA ALA A 60 14.51 -2.52 2.12
C ALA A 60 15.64 -3.54 1.90
N SER A 61 15.46 -4.47 0.96
CA SER A 61 16.46 -5.50 0.67
C SER A 61 17.77 -4.92 0.13
N LYS A 62 18.90 -5.63 0.36
CA LYS A 62 20.22 -5.33 -0.26
C LYS A 62 20.10 -5.00 -1.76
N SER A 63 19.31 -5.79 -2.49
CA SER A 63 19.07 -5.62 -3.93
C SER A 63 18.26 -4.37 -4.27
N SER A 64 17.31 -3.97 -3.41
CA SER A 64 16.50 -2.76 -3.55
C SER A 64 17.33 -1.50 -3.28
N LEU A 65 18.08 -1.49 -2.17
CA LEU A 65 19.02 -0.42 -1.82
C LEU A 65 20.08 -0.23 -2.91
N ALA A 66 20.65 -1.34 -3.40
CA ALA A 66 21.59 -1.32 -4.52
C ALA A 66 20.94 -0.92 -5.86
N ALA A 67 19.61 -0.98 -6.01
CA ALA A 67 18.91 -0.50 -7.19
C ALA A 67 18.66 1.01 -7.13
N ALA A 68 18.22 1.52 -5.98
CA ALA A 68 18.04 2.95 -5.73
C ALA A 68 19.31 3.76 -6.03
N ALA A 69 20.47 3.29 -5.54
CA ALA A 69 21.76 3.96 -5.75
C ALA A 69 22.37 3.80 -7.15
N ARG A 70 21.72 3.12 -8.12
CA ARG A 70 22.25 2.97 -9.50
C ARG A 70 21.83 4.07 -10.48
N GLY A 71 20.76 4.82 -10.19
CA GLY A 71 20.27 5.87 -11.11
C GLY A 71 19.60 5.36 -12.40
N ILE A 72 19.31 4.06 -12.51
CA ILE A 72 18.69 3.46 -13.71
C ILE A 72 17.17 3.67 -13.74
N ALA A 73 16.52 3.66 -12.57
CA ALA A 73 15.08 3.83 -12.41
C ALA A 73 14.80 4.47 -11.06
N MET A 74 13.69 5.22 -10.95
CA MET A 74 13.28 5.81 -9.68
C MET A 74 12.95 4.71 -8.65
N PRO A 75 13.56 4.71 -7.45
CA PRO A 75 13.16 3.82 -6.37
C PRO A 75 11.78 4.22 -5.83
N SER A 76 11.10 3.29 -5.14
CA SER A 76 9.90 3.64 -4.38
C SER A 76 10.25 4.57 -3.21
N TRP A 77 9.26 5.28 -2.67
CA TRP A 77 9.46 6.14 -1.51
C TRP A 77 9.86 5.33 -0.27
N GLU A 78 9.31 4.13 -0.07
CA GLU A 78 9.65 3.26 1.06
C GLU A 78 11.10 2.77 0.96
N THR A 79 11.55 2.40 -0.24
CA THR A 79 12.95 2.01 -0.49
C THR A 79 13.89 3.19 -0.26
N THR A 80 13.47 4.39 -0.65
CA THR A 80 14.20 5.65 -0.43
C THR A 80 14.29 5.96 1.06
N TRP A 81 13.17 5.95 1.77
CA TRP A 81 13.11 6.28 3.19
C TRP A 81 13.93 5.28 4.01
N GLU A 82 13.87 3.98 3.73
CA GLU A 82 14.69 3.00 4.43
C GLU A 82 16.19 3.09 4.10
N PHE A 83 16.56 3.61 2.92
CA PHE A 83 17.95 3.96 2.61
C PHE A 83 18.40 5.17 3.44
N VAL A 84 17.57 6.22 3.48
CA VAL A 84 17.89 7.50 4.12
C VAL A 84 17.90 7.37 5.64
N ARG A 85 16.84 6.79 6.23
CA ARG A 85 16.65 6.64 7.68
C ARG A 85 17.87 5.98 8.34
N VAL A 86 18.36 4.86 7.82
CA VAL A 86 19.48 4.12 8.41
C VAL A 86 20.85 4.81 8.28
N LEU A 87 20.92 5.92 7.54
CA LEU A 87 22.14 6.70 7.34
C LEU A 87 22.00 8.07 8.00
N ALA A 88 21.04 8.88 7.58
CA ALA A 88 20.81 10.24 8.06
C ALA A 88 20.29 10.29 9.51
N VAL A 89 19.36 9.40 9.88
CA VAL A 89 18.76 9.38 11.23
C VAL A 89 19.58 8.47 12.14
N ASP A 90 19.60 7.17 11.85
CA ASP A 90 20.18 6.16 12.76
C ASP A 90 21.71 6.26 12.92
N ARG A 91 22.41 6.86 11.94
CA ARG A 91 23.88 6.89 11.89
C ARG A 91 24.49 8.28 12.03
N LEU A 92 23.88 9.29 11.40
CA LEU A 92 24.33 10.68 11.44
C LEU A 92 23.56 11.52 12.49
N GLY A 93 22.49 10.98 13.09
CA GLY A 93 21.77 11.62 14.20
C GLY A 93 20.85 12.78 13.81
N GLY A 94 20.47 12.90 12.53
CA GLY A 94 19.55 13.92 12.05
C GLY A 94 18.11 13.70 12.52
N ASP A 95 17.33 14.78 12.61
CA ASP A 95 15.92 14.70 13.02
C ASP A 95 15.08 13.86 12.03
N GLY A 96 14.30 12.94 12.57
CA GLY A 96 13.57 11.96 11.78
C GLY A 96 12.48 12.54 10.88
N ASP A 97 11.88 13.68 11.25
CA ASP A 97 10.80 14.29 10.48
C ASP A 97 11.33 15.38 9.53
N GLU A 98 12.37 16.12 9.91
CA GLU A 98 13.06 17.05 9.02
C GLU A 98 13.71 16.32 7.84
N VAL A 99 14.54 15.30 8.12
CA VAL A 99 15.17 14.45 7.10
C VAL A 99 14.10 13.80 6.20
N ARG A 100 12.97 13.37 6.78
CA ARG A 100 11.86 12.79 6.00
C ARG A 100 11.24 13.80 5.03
N ARG A 101 10.98 15.03 5.48
CA ARG A 101 10.42 16.10 4.62
C ARG A 101 11.38 16.49 3.50
N GLU A 102 12.66 16.69 3.83
CA GLU A 102 13.69 17.07 2.86
C GLU A 102 13.85 16.01 1.76
N TRP A 103 14.04 14.75 2.15
CA TRP A 103 14.22 13.66 1.18
C TRP A 103 12.96 13.33 0.39
N ARG A 104 11.78 13.58 0.95
CA ARG A 104 10.50 13.52 0.22
C ARG A 104 10.48 14.56 -0.90
N ALA A 105 10.86 15.80 -0.62
CA ALA A 105 10.93 16.86 -1.63
C ALA A 105 11.91 16.50 -2.76
N TYR A 106 13.10 15.98 -2.43
CA TYR A 106 14.06 15.50 -3.45
C TYR A 106 13.52 14.35 -4.30
N TRP A 107 12.81 13.39 -3.69
CA TRP A 107 12.22 12.25 -4.39
C TRP A 107 11.05 12.68 -5.29
N GLU A 108 10.18 13.57 -4.81
CA GLU A 108 9.06 14.11 -5.58
C GLU A 108 9.52 14.99 -6.74
N GLN A 109 10.55 15.81 -6.54
CA GLN A 109 11.18 16.59 -7.61
C GLN A 109 11.73 15.65 -8.70
N ALA A 110 12.59 14.69 -8.34
CA ALA A 110 13.16 13.76 -9.30
C ALA A 110 12.09 12.93 -10.03
N THR A 111 10.99 12.55 -9.35
CA THR A 111 9.86 11.85 -9.96
C THR A 111 9.13 12.73 -10.99
N ARG A 112 8.84 13.99 -10.65
CA ARG A 112 8.18 14.96 -11.54
C ARG A 112 9.04 15.27 -12.77
N ASP A 113 10.32 15.54 -12.56
CA ASP A 113 11.25 15.91 -13.63
C ASP A 113 11.49 14.73 -14.58
N SER A 114 11.54 13.49 -14.05
CA SER A 114 11.61 12.26 -14.86
C SER A 114 10.36 12.04 -15.70
N ALA A 115 9.17 12.35 -15.17
CA ALA A 115 7.92 12.25 -15.93
C ALA A 115 7.83 13.31 -17.04
N CYS A 116 8.23 14.55 -16.75
CA CYS A 116 8.23 15.64 -17.72
C CYS A 116 9.22 15.40 -18.87
N GLY A 117 10.43 14.91 -18.56
CA GLY A 117 11.43 14.53 -19.57
C GLY A 117 10.97 13.44 -20.54
N SER A 118 9.99 12.61 -20.15
CA SER A 118 9.39 11.58 -21.02
C SER A 118 8.21 12.10 -21.88
N SER A 119 7.80 13.36 -21.71
CA SER A 119 6.68 13.99 -22.43
C SER A 119 7.09 14.95 -23.57
N ALA A 120 8.40 15.11 -23.80
CA ALA A 120 8.92 15.91 -24.91
C ALA A 120 8.80 15.14 -26.24
N SER A 121 7.66 15.30 -26.92
CA SER A 121 7.49 14.83 -28.30
C SER A 121 8.50 15.50 -29.26
N PRO A 122 8.87 14.87 -30.38
CA PRO A 122 9.75 15.48 -31.39
C PRO A 122 9.10 16.71 -32.04
N PRO A 123 9.89 17.67 -32.55
CA PRO A 123 9.38 18.80 -33.33
C PRO A 123 8.80 18.34 -34.68
N ASP A 124 7.80 19.10 -35.17
CA ASP A 124 7.00 18.80 -36.36
C ASP A 124 7.81 18.55 -37.65
N ALA A 125 7.25 17.68 -38.50
CA ALA A 125 7.52 17.63 -39.94
C ALA A 125 6.18 17.60 -40.71
N PRO A 126 6.07 18.25 -41.88
CA PRO A 126 4.80 18.78 -42.37
C PRO A 126 3.95 17.84 -43.25
N ASP A 127 2.69 18.27 -43.41
CA ASP A 127 1.62 17.74 -44.27
C ASP A 127 2.02 17.49 -45.74
N SER A 128 1.45 16.44 -46.35
CA SER A 128 1.41 16.19 -47.80
C SER A 128 0.36 15.14 -48.20
N GLY A 129 -0.90 15.57 -48.34
CA GLY A 129 -1.80 15.32 -49.48
C GLY A 129 -1.98 13.91 -50.10
N THR A 130 -3.23 13.41 -50.03
CA THR A 130 -3.81 12.35 -50.89
C THR A 130 -4.09 12.85 -52.32
N PRO A 131 -4.08 11.98 -53.36
CA PRO A 131 -5.32 11.38 -53.92
C PRO A 131 -5.11 9.96 -54.53
N GLN A 132 -6.05 9.13 -55.00
CA GLN A 132 -7.49 8.84 -54.86
C GLN A 132 -7.82 7.72 -55.91
N ALA A 133 -8.69 6.74 -55.56
CA ALA A 133 -9.44 5.81 -56.45
C ALA A 133 -8.64 4.81 -57.33
N ASP A 134 -9.17 3.63 -57.73
CA ASP A 134 -10.51 3.00 -57.60
C ASP A 134 -10.34 1.46 -57.37
N ALA A 135 -11.31 0.53 -57.25
CA ALA A 135 -12.74 0.53 -57.58
C ALA A 135 -13.60 -0.43 -56.69
N ARG A 136 -14.55 -1.16 -57.31
CA ARG A 136 -15.64 -2.01 -56.76
C ARG A 136 -16.04 -3.08 -57.81
N PRO A 137 -17.10 -3.92 -57.67
CA PRO A 137 -18.01 -4.25 -56.54
C PRO A 137 -18.07 -5.80 -56.28
N SER A 138 -18.86 -6.42 -55.38
CA SER A 138 -20.32 -6.34 -55.13
C SER A 138 -20.77 -7.13 -53.88
N GLY A 139 -21.92 -6.79 -53.28
CA GLY A 139 -22.58 -7.55 -52.21
C GLY A 139 -23.69 -6.74 -51.50
N THR A 140 -24.91 -7.28 -51.36
CA THR A 140 -26.16 -6.47 -51.35
C THR A 140 -27.03 -6.62 -50.10
N SER A 141 -27.33 -5.50 -49.40
CA SER A 141 -28.59 -5.13 -48.67
C SER A 141 -29.15 -6.07 -47.55
N ARG A 142 -29.95 -5.66 -46.54
CA ARG A 142 -30.79 -4.44 -46.35
C ARG A 142 -31.07 -4.15 -44.85
N ALA A 143 -31.43 -2.90 -44.54
CA ALA A 143 -31.95 -2.37 -43.24
C ALA A 143 -33.36 -2.92 -42.86
N GLY A 144 -33.98 -2.66 -41.69
CA GLY A 144 -33.59 -1.93 -40.46
C GLY A 144 -34.80 -1.25 -39.75
N ALA A 145 -34.61 -0.86 -38.47
CA ALA A 145 -35.40 0.08 -37.62
C ALA A 145 -36.85 -0.23 -37.15
N GLU A 146 -37.04 -0.12 -35.80
CA GLU A 146 -38.17 0.47 -35.00
C GLU A 146 -39.66 0.12 -35.26
N PRO A 147 -40.54 0.10 -34.21
CA PRO A 147 -41.16 1.34 -33.69
C PRO A 147 -41.62 1.37 -32.20
N SER A 148 -42.19 2.53 -31.84
CA SER A 148 -42.73 3.02 -30.57
C SER A 148 -44.10 2.46 -30.09
N SER A 149 -44.45 2.74 -28.82
CA SER A 149 -45.73 2.46 -28.11
C SER A 149 -46.91 3.40 -28.54
N PRO A 150 -48.12 3.44 -27.91
CA PRO A 150 -48.80 2.59 -26.89
C PRO A 150 -50.27 2.20 -27.31
N PRO A 151 -51.34 2.33 -26.47
CA PRO A 151 -51.88 1.40 -25.43
C PRO A 151 -53.29 0.81 -25.75
N LEU A 152 -53.86 -0.06 -24.88
CA LEU A 152 -55.25 0.03 -24.32
C LEU A 152 -55.78 -1.22 -23.53
N ARG A 153 -56.41 -0.94 -22.37
CA ARG A 153 -57.57 -1.58 -21.67
C ARG A 153 -57.75 -3.13 -21.49
N GLY A 154 -57.68 -3.54 -20.21
CA GLY A 154 -58.76 -4.27 -19.48
C GLY A 154 -58.78 -5.81 -19.48
N ASN A 155 -59.43 -6.53 -18.54
CA ASN A 155 -60.10 -6.16 -17.27
C ASN A 155 -60.53 -7.44 -16.46
N ARG A 156 -60.57 -7.39 -15.10
CA ARG A 156 -61.30 -8.31 -14.14
C ARG A 156 -60.88 -9.80 -14.09
N SER A 157 -61.11 -10.59 -13.01
CA SER A 157 -61.50 -10.35 -11.59
C SER A 157 -61.34 -11.65 -10.75
N ARG A 158 -61.12 -11.58 -9.43
CA ARG A 158 -62.03 -11.89 -8.29
C ARG A 158 -61.15 -11.79 -7.01
N ARG A 159 -61.43 -11.13 -5.87
CA ARG A 159 -62.63 -10.78 -5.05
C ARG A 159 -62.92 -11.77 -3.91
N GLY A 160 -62.63 -11.35 -2.66
CA GLY A 160 -62.98 -11.99 -1.39
C GLY A 160 -61.82 -11.86 -0.38
N ARG A 161 -62.00 -11.48 0.90
CA ARG A 161 -63.22 -11.18 1.69
C ARG A 161 -62.85 -10.17 2.81
N ARG A 162 -63.83 -9.45 3.36
CA ARG A 162 -63.67 -8.36 4.34
C ARG A 162 -63.69 -8.87 5.78
N HIS A 163 -63.08 -8.14 6.71
CA HIS A 163 -63.73 -7.73 7.97
C HIS A 163 -63.22 -6.34 8.39
N ALA A 164 -64.05 -5.57 9.09
CA ALA A 164 -63.76 -4.23 9.57
C ALA A 164 -64.19 -4.13 11.04
N VAL A 165 -63.46 -3.35 11.83
CA VAL A 165 -63.90 -2.80 13.13
C VAL A 165 -63.44 -1.34 13.18
N LEU A 166 -64.18 -0.52 13.91
CA LEU A 166 -64.23 0.95 13.85
C LEU A 166 -63.89 1.57 15.22
N ALA A 167 -63.58 2.88 15.25
CA ALA A 167 -63.74 3.80 16.40
C ALA A 167 -62.78 3.61 17.62
N ALA A 168 -62.49 4.61 18.48
CA ALA A 168 -62.59 6.09 18.47
C ALA A 168 -61.88 6.63 19.76
N VAL A 169 -61.00 7.67 19.74
CA VAL A 169 -61.24 9.14 19.95
C VAL A 169 -60.82 9.69 21.35
N CYS A 170 -60.38 10.97 21.37
CA CYS A 170 -60.05 11.88 22.49
C CYS A 170 -58.73 11.65 23.28
N GLY A 171 -57.97 12.69 23.70
CA GLY A 171 -58.05 14.14 23.41
C GLY A 171 -57.69 15.05 24.61
N VAL A 172 -57.18 16.28 24.33
CA VAL A 172 -56.93 17.43 25.26
C VAL A 172 -55.68 17.25 26.17
N VAL A 173 -54.56 17.99 26.04
CA VAL A 173 -54.23 19.45 25.99
C VAL A 173 -54.25 20.15 27.36
N GLY A 174 -53.10 20.72 27.75
CA GLY A 174 -52.97 21.63 28.88
C GLY A 174 -51.73 22.52 28.70
N ALA A 175 -51.93 23.82 28.55
CA ALA A 175 -50.86 24.81 28.33
C ALA A 175 -50.64 25.67 29.58
N GLY A 176 -49.44 26.28 29.69
CA GLY A 176 -49.13 27.27 30.73
C GLY A 176 -47.92 28.10 30.31
N ALA A 177 -48.15 29.38 30.00
CA ALA A 177 -47.12 30.35 29.64
C ALA A 177 -46.91 31.37 30.77
N ILE A 178 -45.79 32.12 30.74
CA ILE A 178 -45.77 33.60 30.79
C ILE A 178 -44.31 34.13 30.70
N LEU A 179 -44.07 34.87 29.62
CA LEU A 179 -43.27 36.10 29.43
C LEU A 179 -42.29 36.57 30.52
N VAL A 180 -41.07 36.93 30.12
CA VAL A 180 -40.57 38.32 30.01
C VAL A 180 -39.53 38.36 28.88
N GLY A 181 -39.57 39.38 28.02
CA GLY A 181 -38.45 39.70 27.11
C GLY A 181 -38.03 41.16 27.30
N TRP A 182 -36.89 41.58 26.72
CA TRP A 182 -36.64 42.91 26.12
C TRP A 182 -35.17 43.05 25.64
N VAL A 183 -34.96 43.99 24.72
CA VAL A 183 -33.67 44.60 24.24
C VAL A 183 -32.91 43.95 23.07
N LEU A 184 -33.25 44.47 21.87
CA LEU A 184 -32.49 44.75 20.63
C LEU A 184 -31.62 43.68 19.91
N PRO A 185 -31.77 43.58 18.56
CA PRO A 185 -30.83 42.89 17.68
C PRO A 185 -29.66 43.81 17.29
N GLN A 186 -28.52 43.21 16.92
CA GLN A 186 -27.46 43.90 16.17
C GLN A 186 -27.09 43.10 14.93
N LEU A 187 -27.33 43.76 13.79
CA LEU A 187 -26.65 43.65 12.50
C LEU A 187 -26.18 42.26 12.06
N VAL A 188 -27.01 41.65 11.21
CA VAL A 188 -26.59 40.64 10.25
C VAL A 188 -25.88 41.39 9.11
N ASP A 189 -24.56 41.40 9.12
CA ASP A 189 -23.73 41.73 7.96
C ASP A 189 -22.30 41.22 8.22
N ASP A 190 -21.96 40.08 7.64
CA ASP A 190 -20.79 40.03 6.76
C ASP A 190 -20.83 38.79 5.84
N ALA A 191 -20.84 39.10 4.55
CA ALA A 191 -20.51 38.32 3.36
C ALA A 191 -20.47 36.77 3.37
N ASP A 192 -21.11 36.22 2.34
CA ASP A 192 -20.89 34.88 1.76
C ASP A 192 -19.44 34.37 1.89
N SER A 193 -19.21 33.50 2.87
CA SER A 193 -18.11 32.55 2.81
C SER A 193 -18.53 31.39 1.91
N GLU A 194 -18.54 31.63 0.60
CA GLU A 194 -18.62 30.58 -0.41
C GLU A 194 -17.50 29.56 -0.10
N PRO A 195 -17.83 28.28 0.19
CA PRO A 195 -16.81 27.30 0.52
C PRO A 195 -15.99 27.04 -0.73
N ALA A 196 -14.82 27.67 -0.82
CA ALA A 196 -13.93 27.60 -1.95
C ALA A 196 -13.73 26.12 -2.33
N ALA A 197 -14.27 25.75 -3.50
CA ALA A 197 -14.18 24.41 -4.03
C ALA A 197 -12.74 24.17 -4.49
N HIS A 198 -11.86 23.85 -3.53
CA HIS A 198 -10.53 23.36 -3.81
C HIS A 198 -10.66 22.20 -4.80
N PRO A 199 -9.85 22.16 -5.88
CA PRO A 199 -9.91 21.06 -6.83
C PRO A 199 -9.47 19.78 -6.12
N THR A 200 -10.45 18.98 -5.70
CA THR A 200 -10.22 17.61 -5.22
C THR A 200 -9.69 16.79 -6.40
N THR A 201 -8.36 16.76 -6.53
CA THR A 201 -7.69 15.82 -7.43
C THR A 201 -8.22 14.42 -7.11
N PRO A 202 -8.72 13.67 -8.10
CA PRO A 202 -9.33 12.37 -7.85
C PRO A 202 -8.27 11.43 -7.25
N ILE A 203 -8.43 11.12 -5.96
CA ILE A 203 -7.55 10.20 -5.24
C ILE A 203 -7.72 8.83 -5.89
N THR A 204 -6.73 8.40 -6.68
CA THR A 204 -6.77 7.11 -7.35
C THR A 204 -6.78 5.99 -6.29
N PRO A 205 -7.72 5.04 -6.35
CA PRO A 205 -7.78 3.93 -5.41
C PRO A 205 -6.48 3.11 -5.43
N PHE A 206 -5.89 2.91 -4.26
CA PHE A 206 -4.62 2.22 -4.03
C PHE A 206 -4.78 1.31 -2.82
N ASP A 207 -4.66 -0.01 -3.04
CA ASP A 207 -4.70 -1.02 -2.00
C ASP A 207 -3.27 -1.48 -1.68
N ASP A 208 -2.87 -1.40 -0.41
CA ASP A 208 -1.55 -1.84 0.02
C ASP A 208 -1.48 -2.29 1.49
N SER A 209 -0.53 -3.18 1.79
CA SER A 209 -0.23 -3.61 3.16
C SER A 209 1.25 -3.48 3.54
N VAL A 210 1.47 -3.20 4.82
CA VAL A 210 2.78 -3.29 5.49
C VAL A 210 2.68 -4.31 6.62
N LEU A 211 3.63 -5.26 6.68
CA LEU A 211 3.88 -6.05 7.89
C LEU A 211 4.69 -5.16 8.85
N GLU A 212 4.11 -4.77 9.97
CA GLU A 212 4.79 -3.94 10.97
C GLU A 212 5.63 -4.80 11.91
N LYS A 213 5.10 -5.97 12.33
CA LYS A 213 5.78 -6.83 13.31
C LYS A 213 5.27 -8.27 13.32
N ASP A 214 6.20 -9.21 13.48
CA ASP A 214 5.94 -10.54 14.04
C ASP A 214 5.71 -10.42 15.56
N VAL A 215 4.45 -10.38 15.98
CA VAL A 215 4.07 -10.09 17.37
C VAL A 215 4.40 -11.25 18.30
N THR A 216 4.16 -12.49 17.84
CA THR A 216 4.53 -13.73 18.55
C THR A 216 5.34 -14.65 17.61
N TYR A 217 6.08 -15.60 18.20
CA TYR A 217 6.91 -16.60 17.51
C TYR A 217 7.72 -16.04 16.32
N PRO A 218 8.76 -15.21 16.57
CA PRO A 218 9.67 -14.75 15.53
C PRO A 218 10.33 -15.90 14.75
N ASP A 219 10.85 -15.61 13.57
CA ASP A 219 11.46 -16.61 12.70
C ASP A 219 12.56 -17.43 13.39
N GLY A 220 12.50 -18.74 13.22
CA GLY A 220 13.44 -19.70 13.82
C GLY A 220 13.11 -20.10 15.25
N THR A 221 12.00 -19.62 15.85
CA THR A 221 11.58 -20.02 17.20
C THR A 221 11.47 -21.54 17.31
N VAL A 222 12.02 -22.11 18.38
CA VAL A 222 11.89 -23.54 18.70
C VAL A 222 10.61 -23.79 19.47
N VAL A 223 9.81 -24.76 19.01
CA VAL A 223 8.54 -25.18 19.64
C VAL A 223 8.58 -26.68 19.90
N ARG A 224 7.91 -27.14 20.96
CA ARG A 224 7.82 -28.57 21.28
C ARG A 224 6.91 -29.30 20.31
N SER A 225 7.24 -30.55 19.97
CA SER A 225 6.35 -31.46 19.24
C SER A 225 4.91 -31.47 19.77
N GLY A 226 3.94 -31.57 18.87
CA GLY A 226 2.50 -31.68 19.15
C GLY A 226 1.85 -30.47 19.85
N THR A 227 2.62 -29.41 20.17
CA THR A 227 2.16 -28.26 20.95
C THR A 227 1.37 -27.27 20.07
N SER A 228 0.26 -26.77 20.60
CA SER A 228 -0.53 -25.71 19.97
C SER A 228 -0.11 -24.33 20.46
N PHE A 229 -0.01 -23.36 19.54
CA PHE A 229 0.36 -21.98 19.83
C PHE A 229 -0.33 -20.99 18.89
N ASP A 230 -0.40 -19.73 19.31
CA ASP A 230 -0.98 -18.62 18.52
C ASP A 230 0.13 -17.78 17.90
N LYS A 231 0.24 -17.83 16.56
CA LYS A 231 1.09 -16.95 15.77
C LYS A 231 0.31 -15.69 15.42
N THR A 232 0.84 -14.53 15.80
CA THR A 232 0.22 -13.22 15.55
C THR A 232 1.19 -12.34 14.74
N TRP A 233 0.66 -11.70 13.71
CA TRP A 233 1.35 -10.64 12.94
C TRP A 233 0.56 -9.34 13.04
N ARG A 234 1.25 -8.21 13.13
CA ARG A 234 0.67 -6.88 13.00
C ARG A 234 0.81 -6.39 11.57
N LEU A 235 -0.31 -6.20 10.88
CA LEU A 235 -0.35 -5.63 9.53
C LEU A 235 -1.04 -4.27 9.56
N ARG A 236 -0.51 -3.30 8.81
CA ARG A 236 -1.15 -2.00 8.59
C ARG A 236 -1.72 -1.91 7.17
N ASN A 237 -2.90 -1.33 7.04
CA ASN A 237 -3.42 -0.88 5.75
C ASN A 237 -2.65 0.38 5.33
N SER A 238 -1.73 0.23 4.37
CA SER A 238 -0.95 1.34 3.80
C SER A 238 -1.57 1.89 2.50
N GLY A 239 -2.72 1.35 2.09
CA GLY A 239 -3.52 1.88 1.00
C GLY A 239 -4.39 3.07 1.41
N ASN A 240 -5.22 3.52 0.46
CA ASN A 240 -6.30 4.48 0.69
C ASN A 240 -7.71 3.84 0.56
N ILE A 241 -7.77 2.53 0.30
CA ILE A 241 -9.01 1.74 0.26
C ILE A 241 -9.17 1.01 1.60
N PRO A 242 -10.36 1.05 2.25
CA PRO A 242 -10.61 0.24 3.44
C PRO A 242 -10.59 -1.26 3.08
N TRP A 243 -9.93 -2.06 3.92
CA TRP A 243 -10.01 -3.51 3.83
C TRP A 243 -11.37 -3.99 4.33
N GLN A 244 -12.09 -4.70 3.46
CA GLN A 244 -13.32 -5.42 3.76
C GLN A 244 -13.22 -6.80 3.09
N ASP A 245 -13.82 -7.81 3.73
CA ASP A 245 -13.89 -9.21 3.25
C ASP A 245 -12.52 -9.78 2.82
N ARG A 246 -11.49 -9.44 3.61
CA ARG A 246 -10.10 -9.87 3.44
C ARG A 246 -9.79 -11.09 4.30
N TYR A 247 -8.91 -11.94 3.80
CA TYR A 247 -8.49 -13.15 4.50
C TYR A 247 -7.00 -13.40 4.31
N LEU A 248 -6.32 -13.99 5.30
CA LEU A 248 -5.05 -14.67 5.08
C LEU A 248 -5.32 -16.12 4.65
N THR A 249 -4.91 -16.49 3.44
CA THR A 249 -5.00 -17.85 2.90
C THR A 249 -3.62 -18.52 2.88
N ARG A 250 -3.56 -19.78 3.30
CA ARG A 250 -2.34 -20.62 3.33
C ARG A 250 -1.92 -21.00 1.91
N MET A 251 -0.65 -20.78 1.56
CA MET A 251 -0.13 -20.93 0.19
C MET A 251 0.64 -22.23 -0.06
N ASN A 252 0.92 -23.02 0.98
CA ASN A 252 1.65 -24.27 0.88
C ASN A 252 1.09 -25.34 1.81
N ASP A 253 1.45 -26.59 1.54
CA ASP A 253 1.30 -27.68 2.51
C ASP A 253 2.45 -27.67 3.52
N THR A 254 2.16 -28.19 4.71
CA THR A 254 2.99 -28.06 5.90
C THR A 254 2.77 -29.25 6.84
N PRO A 255 3.80 -29.71 7.56
CA PRO A 255 3.66 -30.76 8.57
C PRO A 255 2.95 -30.27 9.85
N CYS A 256 2.86 -28.95 10.07
CA CYS A 256 2.02 -28.40 11.15
C CYS A 256 0.55 -28.36 10.74
N GLN A 257 -0.34 -28.52 11.71
CA GLN A 257 -1.77 -28.26 11.49
C GLN A 257 -2.02 -26.76 11.66
N ALA A 258 -2.59 -26.13 10.63
CA ALA A 258 -3.00 -24.74 10.61
C ALA A 258 -4.24 -24.59 9.70
N PRO A 259 -5.15 -23.64 9.96
CA PRO A 259 -6.33 -23.42 9.11
C PRO A 259 -5.92 -23.14 7.66
N LYS A 260 -6.82 -23.41 6.70
CA LYS A 260 -6.57 -23.07 5.28
C LYS A 260 -6.68 -21.55 5.04
N ARG A 261 -7.54 -20.88 5.80
CA ARG A 261 -7.85 -19.46 5.69
C ARG A 261 -8.27 -18.89 7.05
N VAL A 262 -7.90 -17.64 7.33
CA VAL A 262 -8.35 -16.88 8.52
C VAL A 262 -8.84 -15.51 8.07
N ALA A 263 -9.99 -15.07 8.60
CA ALA A 263 -10.57 -13.77 8.28
C ALA A 263 -9.77 -12.62 8.89
N ILE A 264 -9.72 -11.50 8.17
CA ILE A 264 -9.23 -10.21 8.63
C ILE A 264 -10.48 -9.34 8.78
N GLY A 265 -10.67 -8.73 9.95
CA GLY A 265 -11.77 -7.80 10.16
C GLY A 265 -11.64 -6.55 9.27
N PRO A 266 -12.64 -5.66 9.26
CA PRO A 266 -12.51 -4.37 8.58
C PRO A 266 -11.32 -3.57 9.10
N VAL A 267 -10.54 -2.95 8.20
CA VAL A 267 -9.37 -2.11 8.56
C VAL A 267 -9.36 -0.86 7.67
N LEU A 268 -9.50 0.31 8.27
CA LEU A 268 -9.49 1.58 7.54
C LEU A 268 -8.07 1.94 7.06
N PRO A 269 -7.93 2.82 6.05
CA PRO A 269 -6.64 3.36 5.64
C PRO A 269 -5.83 3.91 6.83
N GLY A 270 -4.58 3.47 6.95
CA GLY A 270 -3.68 3.85 8.05
C GLY A 270 -3.81 3.03 9.33
N GLU A 271 -4.88 2.23 9.52
CA GLU A 271 -5.06 1.40 10.71
C GLU A 271 -4.22 0.11 10.68
N SER A 272 -3.84 -0.36 11.86
CA SER A 272 -3.15 -1.63 12.08
C SER A 272 -4.05 -2.68 12.73
N VAL A 273 -3.91 -3.94 12.30
CA VAL A 273 -4.64 -5.11 12.78
C VAL A 273 -3.67 -6.21 13.22
N ASP A 274 -3.94 -6.83 14.36
CA ASP A 274 -3.24 -8.03 14.83
C ASP A 274 -3.99 -9.29 14.37
N ILE A 275 -3.44 -9.98 13.37
CA ILE A 275 -4.06 -11.18 12.80
C ILE A 275 -3.43 -12.40 13.47
N THR A 276 -4.24 -13.20 14.16
CA THR A 276 -3.80 -14.37 14.93
C THR A 276 -4.23 -15.68 14.26
N VAL A 277 -3.31 -16.62 14.15
CA VAL A 277 -3.51 -17.96 13.62
C VAL A 277 -3.07 -19.00 14.64
N ARG A 278 -4.02 -19.84 15.07
CA ARG A 278 -3.74 -21.04 15.87
C ARG A 278 -3.04 -22.08 15.00
N VAL A 279 -1.84 -22.49 15.41
CA VAL A 279 -1.03 -23.53 14.76
C VAL A 279 -0.72 -24.62 15.77
N ARG A 280 -0.71 -25.88 15.33
CA ARG A 280 -0.23 -27.03 16.10
C ARG A 280 1.02 -27.60 15.43
N ALA A 281 2.11 -27.67 16.20
CA ALA A 281 3.36 -28.27 15.77
C ALA A 281 3.16 -29.73 15.32
N ALA A 282 4.03 -30.20 14.43
CA ALA A 282 4.09 -31.61 14.05
C ALA A 282 4.46 -32.49 15.26
N GLU A 283 4.16 -33.78 15.22
CA GLU A 283 4.65 -34.73 16.24
C GLU A 283 6.15 -35.05 16.05
N SER A 284 6.60 -35.11 14.80
CA SER A 284 8.00 -35.35 14.45
C SER A 284 8.82 -34.06 14.47
N PRO A 285 10.07 -34.08 14.98
CA PRO A 285 10.99 -32.95 14.87
C PRO A 285 11.24 -32.54 13.41
N GLY A 286 11.47 -31.25 13.19
CA GLY A 286 11.72 -30.70 11.85
C GLY A 286 11.27 -29.25 11.69
N ARG A 287 11.59 -28.65 10.54
CA ARG A 287 11.21 -27.26 10.24
C ARG A 287 9.77 -27.19 9.74
N CYS A 288 8.99 -26.29 10.31
CA CYS A 288 7.65 -25.97 9.88
C CYS A 288 7.59 -24.53 9.36
N LYS A 289 7.44 -24.38 8.04
CA LYS A 289 7.32 -23.09 7.37
C LYS A 289 5.98 -22.98 6.65
N ILE A 290 5.23 -21.91 6.92
CA ILE A 290 3.88 -21.68 6.38
C ILE A 290 3.81 -20.28 5.79
N PHE A 291 3.47 -20.16 4.51
CA PHE A 291 3.30 -18.90 3.80
C PHE A 291 1.81 -18.53 3.73
N TRP A 292 1.52 -17.24 3.92
CA TRP A 292 0.17 -16.68 3.96
C TRP A 292 0.05 -15.49 3.02
N LYS A 293 -0.94 -15.52 2.13
CA LYS A 293 -1.24 -14.46 1.18
C LYS A 293 -2.61 -13.86 1.49
N MET A 294 -2.72 -12.54 1.39
CA MET A 294 -4.03 -11.89 1.49
C MET A 294 -4.89 -12.26 0.27
N THR A 295 -6.14 -12.64 0.49
CA THR A 295 -7.14 -12.94 -0.54
C THR A 295 -8.46 -12.25 -0.24
N ASP A 296 -9.31 -12.12 -1.24
CA ASP A 296 -10.73 -11.76 -1.06
C ASP A 296 -11.57 -12.95 -0.56
N GLU A 297 -12.89 -12.76 -0.46
CA GLU A 297 -13.89 -13.78 -0.13
C GLU A 297 -13.84 -15.00 -1.05
N HIS A 298 -13.67 -14.79 -2.36
CA HIS A 298 -13.60 -15.85 -3.37
C HIS A 298 -12.25 -16.61 -3.31
N GLY A 299 -11.22 -16.01 -2.72
CA GLY A 299 -9.87 -16.56 -2.65
C GLY A 299 -8.91 -16.07 -3.73
N ALA A 300 -9.29 -15.06 -4.51
CA ALA A 300 -8.39 -14.43 -5.45
C ALA A 300 -7.23 -13.75 -4.67
N PRO A 301 -5.96 -13.96 -5.06
CA PRO A 301 -4.83 -13.29 -4.42
C PRO A 301 -4.87 -11.78 -4.59
N LEU A 302 -4.84 -11.07 -3.47
CA LEU A 302 -4.78 -9.60 -3.42
C LEU A 302 -3.33 -9.13 -3.25
N LEU A 303 -3.10 -7.84 -3.52
CA LEU A 303 -1.78 -7.20 -3.39
C LEU A 303 -0.70 -7.98 -4.16
N ALA A 304 -0.95 -8.32 -5.43
CA ALA A 304 -0.18 -9.34 -6.18
C ALA A 304 1.35 -9.15 -6.12
N ALA A 305 1.84 -7.89 -6.18
CA ALA A 305 3.26 -7.56 -6.08
C ALA A 305 3.90 -7.79 -4.69
N LYS A 306 3.10 -7.85 -3.60
CA LYS A 306 3.59 -8.11 -2.24
C LYS A 306 3.84 -9.60 -2.03
N LYS A 307 4.98 -9.94 -1.40
CA LYS A 307 5.30 -11.31 -0.99
C LYS A 307 4.33 -11.81 0.09
N PRO A 308 4.10 -13.13 0.21
CA PRO A 308 3.43 -13.70 1.37
C PRO A 308 4.16 -13.36 2.67
N ILE A 309 3.42 -13.13 3.76
CA ILE A 309 3.99 -13.22 5.12
C ILE A 309 4.14 -14.70 5.50
N PHE A 310 4.89 -15.01 6.55
CA PHE A 310 5.10 -16.42 6.90
C PHE A 310 5.30 -16.67 8.40
N LEU A 311 5.13 -17.94 8.77
CA LEU A 311 5.58 -18.54 10.02
C LEU A 311 6.80 -19.41 9.69
N ASP A 312 7.85 -19.37 10.51
CA ASP A 312 9.03 -20.23 10.38
C ASP A 312 9.48 -20.69 11.77
N VAL A 313 9.24 -21.96 12.10
CA VAL A 313 9.59 -22.53 13.42
C VAL A 313 10.29 -23.88 13.27
N SER A 314 11.09 -24.22 14.27
CA SER A 314 11.72 -25.54 14.40
C SER A 314 10.99 -26.35 15.46
N VAL A 315 10.47 -27.51 15.10
CA VAL A 315 9.86 -28.48 16.02
C VAL A 315 10.96 -29.36 16.62
N ALA A 316 10.97 -29.50 17.94
CA ALA A 316 11.92 -30.28 18.73
C ALA A 316 11.24 -31.07 19.87
#